data_AF-A0A1H6CD38-F1
#
_entry.id   AF-A0A1H6CD38-F1
#
_cell.length_a   1.000
_cell.length_b   1.000
_cell.length_c   1.000
_cell.angle_alpha   90.00
_cell.angle_beta   90.00
_cell.angle_gamma   90.00
#
_symmetry.space_group_name_H-M   'P 1'
#
loop_
_entity.id
_entity.type
_entity.pdbx_description
1 polymer ?
#
loop_
_entity_poly.entity_id
_entity_poly.type
_entity_poly.pdbx_seq_one_letter_code
_entity_poly.pdbx_strand_id
1 'polypeptide(L)'
;MSIVIKFFVAPDHEAAAAVAEGGPDGVFESLTFGNFDVEEALIEWESILAGRSFEEVLDDDVPETVADPDEGEGPLVLAVSRTLQAALSAADAHRLAEVSQLWVAERAAEGEGFDPEIAVWILRGLANVARAVGEGDESLYCWVA
;
A
#
# COMPACT_ATOMS: atom_id res chain seq x y z
N MET A 1 4.80 19.32 0.02
CA MET A 1 4.99 18.71 1.35
C MET A 1 5.57 17.33 1.09
N SER A 2 6.56 16.87 1.86
CA SER A 2 7.11 15.53 1.65
C SER A 2 6.32 14.56 2.50
N ILE A 3 5.67 13.60 1.85
CA ILE A 3 4.90 12.54 2.50
C ILE A 3 5.83 11.36 2.73
N VAL A 4 5.85 10.83 3.95
CA VAL A 4 6.56 9.60 4.33
C VAL A 4 5.57 8.47 4.40
N ILE A 5 5.86 7.38 3.68
CA ILE A 5 4.99 6.20 3.60
C ILE A 5 5.78 5.02 4.14
N LYS A 6 5.16 4.24 5.04
CA LYS A 6 5.78 3.04 5.62
C LYS A 6 4.84 1.86 5.57
N PHE A 7 5.23 0.82 4.85
CA PHE A 7 4.52 -0.45 4.86
C PHE A 7 5.11 -1.38 5.90
N PHE A 8 4.27 -1.98 6.73
CA PHE A 8 4.68 -2.86 7.82
C PHE A 8 3.67 -3.98 8.03
N VAL A 9 4.10 -5.05 8.68
CA VAL A 9 3.25 -6.21 9.02
C VAL A 9 2.91 -6.14 10.50
N ALA A 10 1.63 -6.36 10.82
CA ALA A 10 1.16 -6.45 12.20
C ALA A 10 0.14 -7.61 12.33
N PRO A 11 -0.04 -8.15 13.55
CA PRO A 11 -0.97 -9.28 13.78
C PRO A 11 -2.44 -8.90 13.64
N ASP A 12 -2.82 -7.65 13.94
CA ASP A 12 -4.20 -7.17 13.92
C ASP A 12 -4.28 -5.63 13.85
N HIS A 13 -5.51 -5.12 13.75
CA HIS A 13 -5.80 -3.69 13.63
C HIS A 13 -5.42 -2.92 14.91
N GLU A 14 -5.51 -3.56 16.08
CA GLU A 14 -5.14 -2.93 17.35
C GLU A 14 -3.64 -2.67 17.42
N ALA A 15 -2.83 -3.66 17.03
CA ALA A 15 -1.38 -3.53 16.97
C ALA A 15 -0.93 -2.51 15.91
N ALA A 16 -1.62 -2.44 14.77
CA ALA A 16 -1.36 -1.45 13.73
C ALA A 16 -1.76 -0.02 14.16
N ALA A 17 -2.92 0.15 14.81
CA ALA A 17 -3.37 1.44 15.32
C ALA A 17 -2.44 1.99 16.41
N ALA A 18 -1.83 1.12 17.22
CA ALA A 18 -0.94 1.52 18.32
C ALA A 18 0.31 2.30 17.86
N VAL A 19 0.67 2.22 16.57
CA VAL A 19 1.82 2.96 16.00
C VAL A 19 1.39 4.22 15.22
N ALA A 20 0.12 4.60 15.23
CA ALA A 20 -0.39 5.72 14.42
C ALA A 20 0.35 7.05 14.69
N GLU A 21 0.51 7.45 15.94
CA GLU A 21 1.15 8.75 16.27
C GLU A 21 2.67 8.77 16.00
N GLY A 22 3.36 7.65 16.25
CA GLY A 22 4.83 7.58 16.24
C GLY A 22 5.45 6.94 15.00
N GLY A 23 4.65 6.27 14.19
CA GLY A 23 5.09 5.38 13.12
C GLY A 23 5.61 4.03 13.63
N PRO A 24 5.82 3.05 12.72
CA PRO A 24 6.15 1.67 13.07
C PRO A 24 7.60 1.44 13.53
N ASP A 25 8.50 2.43 13.44
CA ASP A 25 9.93 2.22 13.66
C ASP A 25 10.25 1.74 15.08
N GLY A 26 11.06 0.67 15.18
CA GLY A 26 11.43 0.08 16.47
C GLY A 26 10.35 -0.83 17.08
N VAL A 27 9.16 -0.89 16.48
CA VAL A 27 8.06 -1.81 16.83
C VAL A 27 7.92 -2.89 15.75
N PHE A 28 7.83 -2.48 14.49
CA PHE A 28 7.73 -3.36 13.32
C PHE A 28 8.84 -3.07 12.32
N GLU A 29 9.25 -4.10 11.59
CA GLU A 29 10.07 -3.90 10.39
C GLU A 29 9.20 -3.25 9.30
N SER A 30 9.72 -2.22 8.64
CA SER A 30 8.96 -1.46 7.64
C SER A 30 9.77 -1.16 6.38
N LEU A 31 9.06 -1.11 5.26
CA LEU A 31 9.56 -0.55 4.01
C LEU A 31 9.18 0.92 3.95
N THR A 32 10.17 1.80 3.79
CA THR A 32 9.94 3.26 3.72
C THR A 32 10.00 3.76 2.29
N PHE A 33 8.97 4.50 1.90
CA PHE A 33 8.80 5.20 0.62
C PHE A 33 8.28 6.62 0.89
N GLY A 34 7.91 7.34 -0.17
CA GLY A 34 7.27 8.64 -0.02
C GLY A 34 6.92 9.29 -1.35
N ASN A 35 6.24 10.43 -1.25
CA ASN A 35 5.88 11.31 -2.38
C ASN A 35 4.93 10.70 -3.41
N PHE A 36 3.91 9.97 -2.98
CA PHE A 36 2.73 9.62 -3.78
C PHE A 36 1.50 9.54 -2.87
N ASP A 37 0.30 9.63 -3.43
CA ASP A 37 -0.94 9.37 -2.70
C ASP A 37 -1.09 7.87 -2.48
N VAL A 38 -1.00 7.43 -1.22
CA VAL A 38 -1.01 6.00 -0.91
C VAL A 38 -2.41 5.40 -0.91
N GLU A 39 -3.44 6.18 -0.60
CA GLU A 39 -4.82 5.72 -0.64
C GLU A 39 -5.20 5.40 -2.08
N GLU A 40 -4.96 6.36 -2.98
CA GLU A 40 -5.18 6.19 -4.41
C GLU A 40 -4.34 5.05 -4.96
N ALA A 41 -3.03 5.01 -4.65
CA ALA A 41 -2.16 3.96 -5.16
C ALA A 41 -2.60 2.54 -4.74
N LEU A 42 -3.12 2.36 -3.52
CA LEU A 42 -3.62 1.06 -3.06
C LEU A 42 -4.84 0.61 -3.89
N ILE A 43 -5.77 1.52 -4.17
CA ILE A 43 -6.97 1.23 -4.97
C ILE A 43 -6.57 0.85 -6.39
N GLU A 44 -5.65 1.60 -6.99
CA GLU A 44 -5.20 1.37 -8.36
C GLU A 44 -4.39 0.10 -8.52
N TRP A 45 -3.49 -0.19 -7.57
CA TRP A 45 -2.73 -1.44 -7.61
C TRP A 45 -3.66 -2.63 -7.50
N GLU A 46 -4.70 -2.58 -6.66
CA GLU A 46 -5.71 -3.63 -6.60
C GLU A 46 -6.48 -3.74 -7.92
N SER A 47 -6.98 -2.61 -8.43
CA SER A 47 -7.68 -2.54 -9.72
C SER A 47 -6.88 -3.21 -10.85
N ILE A 48 -5.60 -2.82 -11.00
CA ILE A 48 -4.72 -3.37 -12.03
C ILE A 48 -4.39 -4.85 -11.77
N LEU A 49 -4.04 -5.24 -10.54
CA LEU A 49 -3.61 -6.61 -10.22
C LEU A 49 -4.76 -7.62 -10.23
N ALA A 50 -5.92 -7.24 -9.68
CA ALA A 50 -7.10 -8.08 -9.59
C ALA A 50 -8.01 -7.98 -10.83
N GLY A 51 -7.77 -7.01 -11.72
CA GLY A 51 -8.55 -6.80 -12.94
C GLY A 51 -9.96 -6.28 -12.67
N ARG A 52 -10.10 -5.46 -11.64
CA ARG A 52 -11.36 -4.79 -11.22
C ARG A 52 -11.32 -3.33 -11.69
N SER A 53 -12.46 -2.65 -11.75
CA SER A 53 -12.46 -1.19 -11.95
C SER A 53 -12.07 -0.45 -10.67
N PHE A 54 -11.60 0.79 -10.82
CA PHE A 54 -11.29 1.67 -9.69
C PHE A 54 -12.54 1.91 -8.81
N GLU A 55 -13.71 2.11 -9.44
CA GLU A 55 -14.98 2.28 -8.72
C GLU A 55 -15.40 1.01 -7.98
N GLU A 56 -15.20 -0.18 -8.54
CA GLU A 56 -15.50 -1.44 -7.87
C GLU A 56 -14.65 -1.68 -6.63
N VAL A 57 -13.42 -1.15 -6.60
CA VAL A 57 -12.52 -1.25 -5.43
C VAL A 57 -12.89 -0.19 -4.40
N LEU A 58 -13.21 1.04 -4.82
CA LEU A 58 -13.72 2.08 -3.92
C LEU A 58 -15.01 1.70 -3.22
N ASP A 59 -15.96 1.07 -3.93
CA ASP A 59 -17.25 0.65 -3.38
C ASP A 59 -17.11 -0.44 -2.30
N ASP A 60 -15.97 -1.13 -2.24
CA ASP A 60 -15.63 -2.11 -1.19
C ASP A 60 -15.10 -1.46 0.10
N ASP A 61 -15.01 -0.13 0.16
CA ASP A 61 -14.49 0.64 1.31
C ASP A 61 -13.03 0.28 1.63
N VAL A 62 -12.22 0.08 0.58
CA VAL A 62 -10.78 -0.20 0.67
C VAL A 62 -9.94 0.91 0.04
N PRO A 63 -8.75 1.24 0.61
CA PRO A 63 -8.19 0.68 1.84
C PRO A 63 -8.96 1.11 3.10
N GLU A 64 -9.08 0.21 4.07
CA GLU A 64 -9.75 0.51 5.35
C GLU A 64 -8.86 1.42 6.21
N THR A 65 -9.41 2.53 6.71
CA THR A 65 -8.74 3.37 7.69
C THR A 65 -8.78 2.73 9.08
N VAL A 66 -7.62 2.29 9.55
CA VAL A 66 -7.44 1.63 10.85
C VAL A 66 -7.27 2.65 11.98
N ALA A 67 -6.54 3.74 11.72
CA ALA A 67 -6.36 4.82 12.68
C ALA A 67 -6.09 6.15 11.98
N ASP A 68 -6.83 7.19 12.40
CA ASP A 68 -6.67 8.58 11.96
C ASP A 68 -6.82 9.49 13.20
N PRO A 69 -5.77 9.63 14.02
CA PRO A 69 -5.80 10.38 15.28
C PRO A 69 -6.14 11.86 15.13
N ASP A 70 -5.84 12.45 13.96
CA ASP A 70 -5.97 13.89 13.69
C ASP A 70 -7.05 14.21 12.65
N GLU A 71 -7.97 13.27 12.37
CA GLU A 71 -9.10 13.44 11.45
C GLU A 71 -8.69 14.02 10.07
N GLY A 72 -7.59 13.52 9.51
CA GLY A 72 -7.06 13.89 8.20
C GLY A 72 -6.02 15.02 8.20
N GLU A 73 -5.65 15.55 9.37
CA GLU A 73 -4.60 16.58 9.49
C GLU A 73 -3.23 16.03 9.95
N GLY A 74 -3.11 14.70 10.09
CA GLY A 74 -1.92 14.06 10.67
C GLY A 74 -1.67 12.63 10.17
N PRO A 75 -0.89 11.84 10.92
CA PRO A 75 -0.53 10.49 10.53
C PRO A 75 -1.75 9.59 10.38
N LEU A 76 -1.75 8.71 9.38
CA LEU A 76 -2.85 7.80 9.08
C LEU A 76 -2.33 6.36 8.97
N VAL A 77 -3.10 5.39 9.45
CA VAL A 77 -2.84 3.96 9.28
C VAL A 77 -3.96 3.33 8.45
N LEU A 78 -3.57 2.70 7.35
CA LEU A 78 -4.44 2.02 6.41
C LEU A 78 -4.19 0.51 6.42
N ALA A 79 -5.24 -0.28 6.33
CA ALA A 79 -5.17 -1.71 6.07
C ALA A 79 -5.10 -1.96 4.56
N VAL A 80 -4.06 -2.68 4.12
CA VAL A 80 -4.01 -3.16 2.73
C VAL A 80 -5.01 -4.30 2.59
N SER A 81 -5.90 -4.24 1.61
CA SER A 81 -6.94 -5.28 1.45
C SER A 81 -6.34 -6.69 1.30
N ARG A 82 -7.08 -7.71 1.74
CA ARG A 82 -6.67 -9.11 1.55
C ARG A 82 -6.59 -9.48 0.06
N THR A 83 -7.42 -8.87 -0.79
CA THR A 83 -7.40 -9.06 -2.25
C THR A 83 -6.09 -8.58 -2.85
N LEU A 84 -5.65 -7.36 -2.50
CA LEU A 84 -4.40 -6.81 -2.97
C LEU A 84 -3.19 -7.58 -2.43
N GLN A 85 -3.19 -7.95 -1.14
CA GLN A 85 -2.14 -8.79 -0.57
C GLN A 85 -2.01 -10.13 -1.31
N ALA A 86 -3.14 -10.81 -1.57
CA ALA A 86 -3.15 -12.05 -2.33
C ALA A 86 -2.61 -11.87 -3.75
N ALA A 87 -3.05 -10.83 -4.46
CA ALA A 87 -2.62 -10.55 -5.82
C ALA A 87 -1.12 -10.20 -5.90
N LEU A 88 -0.61 -9.41 -4.96
CA LEU A 88 0.82 -9.10 -4.82
C LEU A 88 1.65 -10.35 -4.57
N SER A 89 1.17 -11.24 -3.68
CA SER A 89 1.88 -12.48 -3.36
C SER A 89 2.00 -13.42 -4.57
N ALA A 90 0.94 -13.47 -5.40
CA ALA A 90 0.82 -14.35 -6.55
C ALA A 90 1.49 -13.79 -7.82
N ALA A 91 1.63 -12.47 -7.94
CA ALA A 91 2.24 -11.84 -9.10
C ALA A 91 3.72 -12.22 -9.24
N ASP A 92 4.15 -12.59 -10.45
CA ASP A 92 5.57 -12.81 -10.75
C ASP A 92 6.29 -11.50 -11.09
N ALA A 93 7.61 -11.57 -11.31
CA ALA A 93 8.42 -10.39 -11.60
C ALA A 93 8.05 -9.67 -12.91
N HIS A 94 7.49 -10.38 -13.89
CA HIS A 94 7.01 -9.79 -15.14
C HIS A 94 5.70 -9.04 -14.91
N ARG A 95 4.75 -9.67 -14.20
CA ARG A 95 3.48 -9.04 -13.85
C ARG A 95 3.68 -7.80 -13.00
N LEU A 96 4.57 -7.84 -12.01
CA LEU A 96 4.89 -6.68 -11.17
C LEU A 96 5.48 -5.53 -12.02
N ALA A 97 6.35 -5.83 -12.98
CA ALA A 97 6.90 -4.81 -13.88
C ALA A 97 5.83 -4.18 -14.80
N GLU A 98 4.90 -5.00 -15.30
CA GLU A 98 3.75 -4.54 -16.08
C GLU A 98 2.84 -3.61 -15.27
N VAL A 99 2.47 -4.02 -14.04
CA VAL A 99 1.64 -3.20 -13.15
C VAL A 99 2.31 -1.88 -12.81
N SER A 100 3.62 -1.88 -12.54
CA SER A 100 4.35 -0.62 -12.32
C SER A 100 4.30 0.32 -13.52
N GLN A 101 4.39 -0.20 -14.74
CA GLN A 101 4.30 0.61 -15.96
C GLN A 101 2.91 1.21 -16.15
N LEU A 102 1.86 0.39 -15.90
CA LEU A 102 0.47 0.84 -15.97
C LEU A 102 0.20 1.94 -14.94
N TRP A 103 0.58 1.71 -13.68
CA TRP A 103 0.39 2.69 -12.62
C TRP A 103 1.12 4.01 -12.90
N VAL A 104 2.36 3.96 -13.39
CA VAL A 104 3.10 5.18 -13.78
C VAL A 104 2.42 5.92 -14.94
N ALA A 105 1.84 5.18 -15.89
CA ALA A 105 1.10 5.79 -16.99
C ALA A 105 -0.20 6.48 -16.53
N GLU A 106 -0.92 5.88 -15.57
CA GLU A 106 -2.09 6.49 -14.92
C GLU A 106 -1.70 7.80 -14.22
N ARG A 107 -0.66 7.79 -13.37
CA ARG A 107 -0.15 9.02 -12.71
C ARG A 107 0.24 10.09 -13.72
N ALA A 108 0.93 9.70 -14.79
CA ALA A 108 1.33 10.64 -15.83
C ALA A 108 0.12 11.27 -16.55
N ALA A 109 -0.98 10.53 -16.72
CA ALA A 109 -2.22 11.04 -17.31
C ALA A 109 -2.89 12.10 -16.42
N GLU A 110 -2.69 12.00 -15.11
CA GLU A 110 -3.15 12.97 -14.11
C GLU A 110 -2.19 14.15 -13.89
N GLY A 111 -1.05 14.14 -14.58
CA GLY A 111 -0.03 15.18 -14.50
C GLY A 111 1.03 14.94 -13.42
N GLU A 112 1.04 13.76 -12.82
CA GLU A 112 2.01 13.34 -11.80
C GLU A 112 3.04 12.39 -12.40
N GLY A 113 4.25 12.89 -12.66
CA GLY A 113 5.33 12.05 -13.14
C GLY A 113 5.91 11.20 -12.01
N PHE A 114 5.83 9.87 -12.14
CA PHE A 114 6.48 8.93 -11.22
C PHE A 114 7.61 8.16 -11.90
N ASP A 115 8.68 7.87 -11.17
CA ASP A 115 9.82 7.14 -11.72
C ASP A 115 9.47 5.64 -11.88
N PRO A 116 9.55 5.07 -13.11
CA PRO A 116 9.21 3.68 -13.35
C PRO A 116 10.06 2.66 -12.59
N GLU A 117 11.36 2.95 -12.37
CA GLU A 117 12.24 2.06 -11.63
C GLU A 117 11.88 2.04 -10.15
N ILE A 118 11.49 3.19 -9.60
CA ILE A 118 10.98 3.30 -8.22
C ILE A 118 9.65 2.56 -8.08
N ALA A 119 8.74 2.69 -9.04
CA ALA A 119 7.46 1.96 -9.03
C ALA A 119 7.66 0.44 -8.99
N VAL A 120 8.60 -0.09 -9.79
CA VAL A 120 8.97 -1.51 -9.78
C VAL A 120 9.57 -1.91 -8.45
N TRP A 121 10.43 -1.07 -7.88
CA TRP A 121 11.04 -1.34 -6.58
C TRP A 121 10.00 -1.42 -5.45
N ILE A 122 9.03 -0.49 -5.42
CA ILE A 122 7.91 -0.49 -4.47
C ILE A 122 7.12 -1.80 -4.57
N LEU A 123 6.56 -2.11 -5.75
CA LEU A 123 5.69 -3.29 -5.91
C LEU A 123 6.41 -4.61 -5.65
N ARG A 124 7.71 -4.70 -5.98
CA ARG A 124 8.53 -5.88 -5.62
C ARG A 124 8.74 -6.00 -4.13
N GLY A 125 9.00 -4.89 -3.43
CA GLY A 125 9.11 -4.86 -1.97
C GLY A 125 7.82 -5.37 -1.32
N LEU A 126 6.68 -4.81 -1.72
CA LEU A 126 5.37 -5.20 -1.21
C LEU A 126 5.03 -6.66 -1.53
N ALA A 127 5.30 -7.12 -2.75
CA ALA A 127 5.09 -8.53 -3.11
C ALA A 127 5.95 -9.48 -2.28
N ASN A 128 7.20 -9.11 -1.94
CA ASN A 128 8.03 -9.93 -1.07
C ASN A 128 7.48 -9.99 0.36
N VAL A 129 7.00 -8.86 0.89
CA VAL A 129 6.35 -8.80 2.21
C VAL A 129 5.07 -9.64 2.21
N ALA A 130 4.19 -9.46 1.22
CA ALA A 130 2.95 -10.22 1.09
C ALA A 130 3.20 -11.74 1.01
N ARG A 131 4.27 -12.17 0.32
CA ARG A 131 4.68 -13.59 0.32
C ARG A 131 5.20 -14.08 1.66
N ALA A 132 5.85 -13.22 2.44
CA ALA A 132 6.39 -13.57 3.75
C ALA A 132 5.29 -13.70 4.81
N VAL A 133 4.24 -12.88 4.72
CA VAL A 133 3.03 -12.97 5.57
C VAL A 133 2.31 -14.32 5.37
N GLY A 134 2.26 -14.81 4.13
CA GLY A 134 1.70 -16.13 3.82
C GLY A 134 0.20 -16.26 4.19
N GLU A 135 -0.22 -17.46 4.62
CA GLU A 135 -1.58 -17.73 5.14
C GLU A 135 -1.69 -17.49 6.66
N GLY A 136 -0.74 -16.77 7.26
CA GLY A 136 -0.78 -16.42 8.69
C GLY A 136 -1.88 -15.41 9.02
N ASP A 137 -2.13 -15.20 10.31
CA ASP A 137 -3.13 -14.22 10.77
C ASP A 137 -2.67 -12.76 10.55
N GLU A 138 -1.36 -12.54 10.33
CA GLU A 138 -0.78 -11.22 10.11
C GLU A 138 -1.28 -10.56 8.82
N SER A 139 -1.24 -9.23 8.77
CA SER A 139 -1.65 -8.42 7.63
C SER A 139 -0.66 -7.32 7.32
N LEU A 140 -0.65 -6.88 6.05
CA LEU A 140 0.07 -5.71 5.60
C LEU A 140 -0.72 -4.43 5.90
N TYR A 141 -0.06 -3.45 6.50
CA TYR A 141 -0.57 -2.12 6.79
C TYR A 141 0.33 -1.06 6.17
N CYS A 142 -0.22 0.14 6.03
CA CYS A 142 0.51 1.33 5.62
C CYS A 142 0.33 2.43 6.65
N TRP A 143 1.43 3.06 7.06
CA TRP A 143 1.45 4.30 7.83
C TRP A 143 1.90 5.45 6.93
N VAL A 144 1.24 6.60 7.02
CA VAL A 144 1.56 7.79 6.22
C VAL A 144 1.58 9.04 7.12
N ALA A 145 2.54 9.95 6.90
CA ALA A 145 2.65 11.25 7.60
C ALA A 145 3.45 12.30 6.79
#